data_AF-A0A367I505-F1
#
_entry.id   AF-A0A367I505-F1
#
_cell.length_a   1.000
_cell.length_b   1.000
_cell.length_c   1.000
_cell.angle_alpha   90.00
_cell.angle_beta   90.00
_cell.angle_gamma   90.00
#
_symmetry.space_group_name_H-M   'P 1'
#
loop_
_entity.id
_entity.type
_entity.pdbx_description
1 polymer ?
#
loop_
_entity_poly.entity_id
_entity_poly.type
_entity_poly.pdbx_seq_one_letter_code
_entity_poly.pdbx_strand_id
1 'polypeptide(L)'
;MLLASLAGCAGDDDGDASSPIGEWWSAEAMLIDMNEDGTLIDGEGNSGTWSTDGDILTMAIDESNTYNYAVEDGWLWIKMVDDDDCYPLQSESMTDEEREASLSEQTPPSFCPED
;
A
#
# COMPACT_ATOMS: atom_id res chain seq x y z
N MET A 1 -26.19 -25.84 3.92
CA MET A 1 -26.19 -24.40 4.20
C MET A 1 -24.76 -24.01 4.53
N LEU A 2 -24.17 -23.28 3.58
CA LEU A 2 -22.96 -22.45 3.62
C LEU A 2 -21.73 -22.95 4.41
N LEU A 3 -20.80 -23.54 3.65
CA LEU A 3 -19.37 -23.58 3.94
C LEU A 3 -18.84 -22.14 4.00
N ALA A 4 -18.47 -21.68 5.19
CA ALA A 4 -17.61 -20.50 5.32
C ALA A 4 -16.19 -20.95 4.94
N SER A 5 -15.78 -20.62 3.72
CA SER A 5 -14.40 -20.75 3.28
C SER A 5 -13.56 -19.74 4.07
N LEU A 6 -13.00 -20.19 5.20
CA LEU A 6 -11.77 -19.61 5.75
C LEU A 6 -10.62 -20.03 4.84
N ALA A 7 -10.49 -19.36 3.69
CA ALA A 7 -9.32 -19.45 2.84
C ALA A 7 -8.47 -18.21 3.10
N GLY A 8 -7.37 -18.43 3.81
CA GLY A 8 -6.36 -17.43 4.14
C GLY A 8 -5.20 -18.12 4.85
N CYS A 9 -4.80 -19.29 4.35
CA CYS A 9 -3.64 -20.02 4.85
C CYS A 9 -3.07 -20.91 3.75
N ALA A 10 -1.80 -20.65 3.43
CA ALA A 10 -0.84 -21.50 2.70
C ALA A 10 -0.96 -21.67 1.17
N GLY A 11 -0.20 -20.85 0.45
CA GLY A 11 0.52 -21.18 -0.80
C GLY A 11 1.71 -20.20 -0.87
N ASP A 12 2.95 -20.57 -0.61
CA ASP A 12 3.89 -21.34 -1.44
C ASP A 12 4.12 -20.69 -2.82
N ASP A 13 5.05 -19.72 -2.83
CA ASP A 13 6.03 -19.37 -3.87
C ASP A 13 5.52 -19.20 -5.32
N ASP A 14 4.83 -18.10 -5.60
CA ASP A 14 4.77 -17.49 -6.94
C ASP A 14 4.32 -16.02 -6.81
N GLY A 15 5.30 -15.14 -6.54
CA GLY A 15 5.11 -13.69 -6.47
C GLY A 15 4.57 -13.19 -5.13
N ASP A 16 5.44 -13.08 -4.12
CA ASP A 16 5.17 -12.26 -2.94
C ASP A 16 4.91 -10.82 -3.39
N ALA A 17 3.66 -10.51 -3.76
CA ALA A 17 3.16 -9.15 -3.63
C ALA A 17 3.36 -8.81 -2.16
N SER A 18 4.47 -8.13 -1.88
CA SER A 18 4.89 -7.88 -0.50
C SER A 18 3.72 -7.21 0.22
N SER A 19 3.44 -7.70 1.42
CA SER A 19 2.24 -7.32 2.15
C SER A 19 2.19 -5.80 2.36
N PRO A 20 1.05 -5.13 2.13
CA PRO A 20 0.90 -3.71 2.44
C PRO A 20 0.82 -3.43 3.95
N ILE A 21 0.91 -4.46 4.80
CA ILE A 21 0.91 -4.31 6.27
C ILE A 21 2.10 -3.45 6.72
N GLY A 22 1.83 -2.43 7.53
CA GLY A 22 2.83 -1.54 8.11
C GLY A 22 2.42 -0.07 8.08
N GLU A 23 3.29 0.76 8.65
CA GLU A 23 3.19 2.22 8.60
C GLU A 23 3.85 2.75 7.32
N TRP A 24 3.12 3.59 6.59
CA TRP A 24 3.56 4.19 5.35
C TRP A 24 3.53 5.70 5.43
N TRP A 25 4.63 6.31 5.02
CA TRP A 25 4.95 7.69 5.23
C TRP A 25 5.10 8.41 3.89
N SER A 26 4.87 9.72 3.89
CA SER A 26 5.25 10.65 2.84
C SER A 26 6.16 11.70 3.47
N ALA A 27 7.44 11.63 3.15
CA ALA A 27 8.51 12.30 3.90
C ALA A 27 8.34 12.11 5.43
N GLU A 28 8.11 13.17 6.18
CA GLU A 28 8.04 13.10 7.64
C GLU A 28 6.61 12.78 8.15
N ALA A 29 5.60 12.74 7.26
CA ALA A 29 4.21 12.55 7.63
C ALA A 29 3.75 11.10 7.44
N MET A 30 3.28 10.45 8.50
CA MET A 30 2.59 9.16 8.40
C MET A 30 1.26 9.38 7.68
N LEU A 31 1.01 8.65 6.61
CA LEU A 31 -0.24 8.74 5.86
C LEU A 31 -1.20 7.61 6.21
N ILE A 32 -0.67 6.40 6.39
CA ILE A 32 -1.50 5.25 6.70
C ILE A 32 -0.74 4.17 7.47
N ASP A 33 -1.40 3.55 8.43
CA ASP A 33 -0.97 2.35 9.13
C ASP A 33 -1.95 1.21 8.81
N MET A 34 -1.47 0.17 8.13
CA MET A 34 -2.26 -1.01 7.77
C MET A 34 -1.93 -2.18 8.69
N ASN A 35 -2.94 -2.60 9.46
CA ASN A 35 -2.80 -3.63 10.49
C ASN A 35 -3.13 -5.03 9.95
N GLU A 36 -2.51 -6.07 10.52
CA GLU A 36 -2.68 -7.47 10.09
C GLU A 36 -4.13 -7.98 10.16
N ASP A 37 -4.98 -7.35 10.95
CA ASP A 37 -6.39 -7.71 11.12
C ASP A 37 -7.31 -7.11 10.04
N GLY A 38 -6.76 -6.41 9.05
CA GLY A 38 -7.49 -5.74 7.97
C GLY A 38 -8.02 -4.36 8.37
N THR A 39 -7.66 -3.84 9.54
CA THR A 39 -7.94 -2.45 9.92
C THR A 39 -6.83 -1.51 9.44
N LEU A 40 -7.17 -0.25 9.20
CA LEU A 40 -6.17 0.79 8.95
C LEU A 40 -6.47 2.04 9.77
N ILE A 41 -5.44 2.85 9.99
CA ILE A 41 -5.53 4.18 10.61
C ILE A 41 -4.85 5.18 9.66
N ASP A 42 -5.50 6.29 9.32
CA ASP A 42 -4.85 7.34 8.53
C ASP A 42 -3.98 8.28 9.40
N GLY A 43 -3.23 9.16 8.74
CA GLY A 43 -2.41 10.19 9.39
C GLY A 43 -3.18 11.17 10.27
N GLU A 44 -4.51 11.25 10.15
CA GLU A 44 -5.39 12.09 10.98
C GLU A 44 -5.96 11.32 12.19
N GLY A 45 -5.76 9.99 12.23
CA GLY A 45 -6.23 9.10 13.28
C GLY A 45 -7.64 8.53 13.03
N ASN A 46 -8.19 8.68 11.83
CA ASN A 46 -9.45 8.03 11.45
C ASN A 46 -9.22 6.55 11.19
N SER A 47 -10.18 5.72 11.60
CA SER A 47 -10.11 4.27 11.41
C SER A 47 -10.87 3.84 10.17
N GLY A 48 -10.31 2.86 9.47
CA GLY A 48 -10.91 2.24 8.30
C GLY A 48 -10.58 0.77 8.19
N THR A 49 -10.83 0.21 7.02
CA THR A 49 -10.47 -1.17 6.66
C THR A 49 -9.70 -1.21 5.36
N TRP A 50 -8.78 -2.15 5.24
CA TRP A 50 -8.10 -2.49 3.99
C TRP A 50 -8.28 -3.97 3.65
N SER A 51 -8.17 -4.27 2.36
CA SER A 51 -8.12 -5.65 1.85
C SER A 51 -7.43 -5.68 0.50
N THR A 52 -6.85 -6.82 0.15
CA THR A 52 -6.23 -7.04 -1.17
C THR A 52 -6.95 -8.13 -1.96
N ASP A 53 -7.04 -7.95 -3.28
CA ASP A 53 -7.49 -8.95 -4.25
C ASP A 53 -6.51 -8.97 -5.43
N GLY A 54 -5.52 -9.87 -5.36
CA GLY A 54 -4.35 -9.83 -6.24
C GLY A 54 -3.57 -8.53 -6.06
N ASP A 55 -3.32 -7.81 -7.15
CA ASP A 55 -2.57 -6.54 -7.17
C ASP A 55 -3.44 -5.30 -6.89
N ILE A 56 -4.68 -5.51 -6.43
CA ILE A 56 -5.63 -4.45 -6.09
C ILE A 56 -5.73 -4.31 -4.58
N LEU A 57 -5.42 -3.12 -4.07
CA LEU A 57 -5.64 -2.69 -2.70
C LEU A 57 -6.95 -1.92 -2.63
N THR A 58 -7.84 -2.33 -1.73
CA THR A 58 -9.05 -1.56 -1.39
C THR A 58 -8.87 -0.95 -0.01
N MET A 59 -9.09 0.35 0.12
CA MET A 59 -9.08 1.08 1.39
C MET A 59 -10.40 1.79 1.60
N ALA A 60 -10.95 1.72 2.81
CA ALA A 60 -12.21 2.34 3.18
C ALA A 60 -12.12 3.01 4.55
N ILE A 61 -12.13 4.34 4.57
CA ILE A 61 -12.24 5.16 5.79
C ILE A 61 -13.62 5.82 5.80
N ASP A 62 -13.82 6.83 4.96
CA ASP A 62 -15.12 7.46 4.69
C ASP A 62 -15.82 6.84 3.48
N GLU A 63 -15.04 6.58 2.43
CA GLU A 63 -15.48 5.95 1.20
C GLU A 63 -14.48 4.88 0.76
N SER A 64 -14.97 3.92 -0.02
CA SER A 64 -14.15 2.81 -0.51
C SER A 64 -13.50 3.20 -1.83
N ASN A 65 -12.16 3.22 -1.84
CA ASN A 65 -11.34 3.46 -3.02
C ASN A 65 -10.50 2.23 -3.34
N THR A 66 -10.24 2.01 -4.63
CA THR A 66 -9.42 0.90 -5.13
C THR A 66 -8.16 1.44 -5.81
N TYR A 67 -7.04 0.78 -5.53
CA TYR A 67 -5.71 1.18 -5.97
C TYR A 67 -5.02 -0.03 -6.58
N ASN A 68 -4.28 0.18 -7.66
CA ASN A 68 -3.17 -0.70 -7.99
C ASN A 68 -2.10 -0.47 -6.93
N TYR A 69 -1.48 -1.55 -6.44
CA TYR A 69 -0.40 -1.42 -5.46
C TYR A 69 0.75 -2.37 -5.72
N ALA A 70 1.93 -1.99 -5.24
CA ALA A 70 3.08 -2.86 -5.11
C ALA A 70 3.89 -2.45 -3.88
N VAL A 71 4.51 -3.42 -3.22
CA VAL A 71 5.48 -3.14 -2.16
C VAL A 71 6.83 -3.65 -2.62
N GLU A 72 7.78 -2.75 -2.81
CA GLU A 72 9.11 -3.05 -3.36
C GLU A 72 10.17 -2.23 -2.64
N ASP A 73 11.23 -2.90 -2.16
CA ASP A 73 12.38 -2.28 -1.50
C ASP A 73 12.03 -1.28 -0.36
N GLY A 74 11.00 -1.59 0.44
CA GLY A 74 10.58 -0.74 1.56
C GLY A 74 9.68 0.44 1.15
N TRP A 75 9.18 0.43 -0.09
CA TRP A 75 8.23 1.41 -0.60
C TRP A 75 6.90 0.75 -0.94
N LEU A 76 5.81 1.37 -0.51
CA LEU A 76 4.47 1.11 -0.99
C LEU A 76 4.16 2.08 -2.12
N TRP A 77 3.95 1.55 -3.31
CA TRP A 77 3.50 2.30 -4.47
C TRP A 77 2.00 2.12 -4.61
N ILE A 78 1.23 3.20 -4.62
CA ILE A 78 -0.21 3.16 -4.88
C ILE A 78 -0.59 4.07 -6.02
N LYS A 79 -1.52 3.62 -6.85
CA LYS A 79 -2.14 4.41 -7.92
C LYS A 79 -3.63 4.12 -7.94
N MET A 80 -4.48 5.14 -7.79
CA MET A 80 -5.92 4.94 -7.88
C MET A 80 -6.27 4.32 -9.24
N VAL A 81 -7.17 3.33 -9.24
CA VAL A 81 -7.55 2.64 -10.48
C VAL A 81 -8.16 3.60 -11.52
N ASP A 82 -8.80 4.66 -11.05
CA ASP A 82 -9.45 5.69 -11.87
C ASP A 82 -8.59 6.96 -12.06
N ASP A 83 -7.34 6.97 -11.60
CA ASP A 83 -6.40 8.10 -11.73
C ASP A 83 -5.07 7.65 -12.35
N ASP A 84 -4.24 8.60 -12.78
CA ASP A 84 -2.92 8.34 -13.35
C ASP A 84 -1.75 8.58 -12.40
N ASP A 85 -1.99 9.29 -11.31
CA ASP A 85 -0.97 9.66 -10.32
C ASP A 85 -0.54 8.46 -9.48
N CYS A 86 0.77 8.27 -9.40
CA CYS A 86 1.40 7.28 -8.55
C CYS A 86 2.00 7.94 -7.30
N TYR A 87 1.72 7.36 -6.15
CA TYR A 87 2.17 7.85 -4.85
C TYR A 87 3.10 6.81 -4.21
N PRO A 88 4.42 7.04 -4.22
CA PRO A 88 5.34 6.23 -3.46
C PRO A 88 5.36 6.67 -1.99
N LEU A 89 5.17 5.71 -1.10
CA LEU A 89 5.18 5.88 0.35
C LEU A 89 6.28 5.03 0.95
N GLN A 90 7.14 5.62 1.77
CA GLN A 90 8.23 4.89 2.41
C GLN A 90 7.80 4.25 3.74
N SER A 91 8.46 3.18 4.15
CA SER A 91 8.16 2.48 5.41
C SER A 91 8.61 3.21 6.68
N GLU A 92 9.39 4.29 6.57
CA GLU A 92 9.94 5.03 7.70
C GLU A 92 9.91 6.55 7.46
N SER A 93 9.80 7.33 8.53
CA SER A 93 9.89 8.80 8.44
C SER A 93 11.26 9.23 7.92
N MET A 94 11.29 10.09 6.90
CA MET A 94 12.52 10.63 6.31
C MET A 94 12.29 12.07 5.82
N THR A 95 13.36 12.85 5.70
CA THR A 95 13.24 14.21 5.15
C THR A 95 12.89 14.17 3.66
N ASP A 96 12.35 15.27 3.12
CA ASP A 96 12.08 15.38 1.68
C ASP A 96 13.34 15.14 0.83
N GLU A 97 14.50 15.63 1.27
CA GLU A 97 15.77 15.44 0.56
C GLU A 97 16.19 13.97 0.50
N GLU A 98 16.03 13.24 1.61
CA GLU A 98 16.31 11.81 1.68
C GLU A 98 15.30 10.99 0.85
N ARG A 99 14.03 11.39 0.87
CA ARG A 99 12.96 10.77 0.07
C ARG A 99 13.26 10.87 -1.41
N GLU A 100 13.56 12.07 -1.90
CA GLU A 100 13.86 12.31 -3.31
C GLU A 100 15.14 11.59 -3.75
N ALA A 101 16.18 11.58 -2.90
CA ALA A 101 17.40 10.85 -3.19
C ALA A 101 17.12 9.34 -3.32
N SER A 102 16.36 8.77 -2.38
CA SER A 102 16.01 7.35 -2.38
C SER A 102 15.13 7.00 -3.57
N LEU A 103 14.10 7.79 -3.88
CA LEU A 103 13.22 7.59 -5.03
C LEU A 103 13.97 7.63 -6.37
N SER A 104 15.02 8.45 -6.48
CA SER A 104 15.84 8.51 -7.69
C SER A 104 16.64 7.23 -7.96
N GLU A 105 16.81 6.37 -6.95
CA GLU A 105 17.47 5.07 -7.05
C GLU A 105 16.47 3.92 -7.25
N GLN A 106 15.17 4.17 -7.05
CA GLN A 106 14.12 3.18 -7.22
C GLN A 106 13.73 3.01 -8.69
N THR A 107 13.32 1.80 -9.05
CA THR A 107 12.62 1.54 -10.32
C THR A 107 11.12 1.49 -10.03
N PRO A 108 10.29 2.42 -10.55
CA PRO A 108 8.87 2.41 -10.27
C PRO A 108 8.19 1.16 -10.86
N PRO A 109 7.12 0.66 -10.22
CA PRO A 109 6.33 -0.45 -10.75
C PRO A 109 5.72 -0.10 -12.11
N SER A 110 5.41 -1.10 -12.93
CA SER A 110 4.91 -0.88 -14.31
C SER A 110 3.60 -0.07 -14.42
N PHE A 111 2.80 0.00 -13.34
CA PHE A 111 1.59 0.81 -13.31
C PHE A 111 1.87 2.30 -12.97
N CYS A 112 3.08 2.61 -12.50
CA CYS A 112 3.57 3.95 -12.23
C CYS A 112 4.44 4.41 -13.42
N PRO A 113 3.95 5.30 -14.28
CA PRO A 113 4.75 5.78 -15.41
C PRO A 113 5.99 6.55 -14.92
N GLU A 114 7.13 6.34 -15.58
CA GLU A 114 8.29 7.23 -15.48
C GLU A 114 7.93 8.55 -16.20
N ASP A 115 7.99 9.67 -15.49
CA ASP A 115 7.76 11.02 -16.06
C ASP A 115 8.91 11.46 -16.99
#